data_AF-A0A227J7J3-F1
#
_entry.id   AF-A0A227J7J3-F1
#
_cell.length_a   1.000
_cell.length_b   1.000
_cell.length_c   1.000
_cell.angle_alpha   90.00
_cell.angle_beta   90.00
_cell.angle_gamma   90.00
#
_symmetry.space_group_name_H-M   'P 1'
#
loop_
_entity.id
_entity.type
_entity.pdbx_description
1 polymer ?
#
loop_
_entity_poly.entity_id
_entity_poly.type
_entity_poly.pdbx_seq_one_letter_code
_entity_poly.pdbx_strand_id
1 'polypeptide(L)'
;MKGFATAAGQQSPAGYVGHNEKLVPRYDLKKAKELMKEAGYENGFALTMIAPNNRYVNDAKVAQAAAAMLSKIGIKVDLKTMPKAQYWPEFDKCAGDMLMIGWHSDTEDSANFNEFLTMT
;
A
#
# COMPACT_ATOMS: atom_id res chain seq x y z
N MET A 1 12.90 2.70 6.92
CA MET A 1 12.50 2.41 8.32
C MET A 1 13.67 2.11 9.27
N LYS A 2 14.95 2.15 8.82
CA LYS A 2 16.14 1.98 9.68
C LYS A 2 16.11 0.73 10.59
N GLY A 3 15.57 -0.39 10.10
CA GLY A 3 15.44 -1.64 10.86
C GLY A 3 14.22 -1.73 11.80
N PHE A 4 13.45 -0.66 11.98
CA PHE A 4 12.26 -0.63 12.85
C PHE A 4 10.96 -1.07 12.15
N ALA A 5 11.07 -1.80 11.03
CA ALA A 5 9.93 -2.39 10.34
C ALA A 5 10.37 -3.62 9.55
N THR A 6 9.46 -4.56 9.38
CA THR A 6 9.61 -5.76 8.55
C THR A 6 8.77 -5.64 7.28
N ALA A 7 9.20 -6.24 6.18
CA ALA A 7 8.39 -6.32 4.97
C ALA A 7 7.25 -7.33 5.18
N ALA A 8 6.02 -6.94 4.84
CA ALA A 8 4.82 -7.75 5.05
C ALA A 8 4.48 -8.57 3.80
N GLY A 9 4.24 -9.88 3.96
CA GLY A 9 3.71 -10.77 2.91
C GLY A 9 2.20 -11.00 3.02
N GLN A 10 1.59 -10.51 4.09
CA GLN A 10 0.16 -10.60 4.41
C GLN A 10 -0.21 -9.43 5.35
N GLN A 11 -1.50 -9.20 5.58
CA GLN A 11 -1.97 -8.17 6.52
C GLN A 11 -1.71 -8.54 7.99
N SER A 12 -1.80 -9.83 8.32
CA SER A 12 -1.59 -10.37 9.67
C SER A 12 -0.12 -10.30 10.11
N PRO A 13 0.21 -9.58 11.21
CA PRO A 13 1.55 -9.57 11.79
C PRO A 13 1.93 -10.93 12.42
N ALA A 14 3.23 -11.21 12.53
CA ALA A 14 3.70 -12.40 13.24
C ALA A 14 3.24 -12.37 14.72
N GLY A 15 2.77 -13.51 15.23
CA GLY A 15 2.22 -13.65 16.58
C GLY A 15 0.70 -13.52 16.68
N TYR A 16 0.03 -13.01 15.64
CA TYR A 16 -1.44 -12.92 15.61
C TYR A 16 -2.06 -14.27 15.26
N VAL A 17 -3.23 -14.56 15.85
CA VAL A 17 -4.03 -15.74 15.47
C VAL A 17 -4.41 -15.63 14.00
N GLY A 18 -4.13 -16.67 13.20
CA GLY A 18 -4.37 -16.69 11.76
C GLY A 18 -3.18 -16.26 10.89
N HIS A 19 -2.05 -15.86 11.48
CA HIS A 19 -0.82 -15.57 10.73
C HIS A 19 -0.30 -16.82 10.01
N ASN A 20 0.07 -16.67 8.73
CA ASN A 20 0.66 -17.76 7.94
C ASN A 20 2.11 -17.46 7.55
N GLU A 21 3.07 -18.09 8.23
CA GLU A 21 4.51 -17.85 8.01
C GLU A 21 5.00 -18.17 6.58
N LYS A 22 4.24 -18.95 5.81
CA LYS A 22 4.59 -19.28 4.41
C LYS A 22 4.35 -18.11 3.45
N LEU A 23 3.57 -17.11 3.85
CA LEU A 23 3.28 -15.93 3.03
C LEU A 23 4.38 -14.88 3.22
N VAL A 24 5.41 -15.00 2.38
CA VAL A 24 6.56 -14.08 2.38
C VAL A 24 6.44 -13.00 1.29
N PRO A 25 7.01 -11.80 1.51
CA PRO A 25 7.10 -10.77 0.47
C PRO A 25 7.83 -11.29 -0.78
N ARG A 26 7.35 -10.91 -1.96
CA ARG A 26 7.96 -11.25 -3.26
C ARG A 26 8.18 -9.99 -4.08
N TYR A 27 9.28 -9.94 -4.82
CA TYR A 27 9.57 -8.89 -5.79
C TYR A 27 10.10 -9.51 -7.09
N ASP A 28 9.32 -9.39 -8.16
CA ASP A 28 9.70 -9.83 -9.50
C ASP A 28 9.25 -8.80 -10.53
N LEU A 29 10.22 -7.99 -10.98
CA LEU A 29 9.96 -6.94 -11.97
C LEU A 29 9.65 -7.51 -13.36
N LYS A 30 10.22 -8.66 -13.71
CA LYS A 30 9.98 -9.29 -15.02
C LYS A 30 8.54 -9.78 -15.08
N LYS A 31 8.12 -10.52 -14.05
CA LYS A 31 6.74 -11.03 -13.98
C LYS A 31 5.72 -9.89 -13.90
N ALA A 32 6.04 -8.80 -13.19
CA ALA A 32 5.15 -7.63 -13.16
C ALA A 32 4.95 -7.01 -14.55
N LYS A 33 6.01 -6.89 -15.37
CA LYS A 33 5.88 -6.40 -16.76
C LYS A 33 5.10 -7.36 -17.66
N GLU A 34 5.29 -8.67 -17.49
CA GLU A 34 4.50 -9.68 -18.20
C GLU A 34 3.00 -9.54 -17.88
N LEU A 35 2.64 -9.38 -16.60
CA LEU A 35 1.25 -9.17 -16.17
C LEU A 35 0.65 -7.88 -16.74
N MET A 36 1.42 -6.79 -16.77
CA MET A 36 0.98 -5.53 -17.41
C MET A 36 0.66 -5.74 -18.89
N LYS A 37 1.49 -6.51 -19.61
CA LYS A 37 1.25 -6.87 -21.01
C LYS A 37 0.03 -7.77 -21.19
N GLU A 38 -0.09 -8.82 -20.39
CA GLU A 38 -1.24 -9.74 -20.40
C GLU A 38 -2.57 -8.99 -20.18
N ALA A 39 -2.56 -7.96 -19.33
CA ALA A 39 -3.71 -7.10 -19.06
C ALA A 39 -3.95 -6.00 -20.12
N GLY A 40 -3.11 -5.90 -21.16
CA GLY A 40 -3.25 -4.88 -22.22
C GLY A 40 -2.65 -3.50 -21.89
N TYR A 41 -1.93 -3.38 -20.77
CA TYR A 41 -1.30 -2.13 -20.31
C TYR A 41 0.23 -2.16 -20.49
N GLU A 42 0.75 -2.75 -21.57
CA GLU A 42 2.20 -2.83 -21.83
C GLU A 42 2.89 -1.45 -21.82
N ASN A 43 2.17 -0.42 -22.29
CA ASN A 43 2.65 0.96 -22.29
C ASN A 43 2.38 1.71 -20.98
N GLY A 44 1.82 1.03 -19.98
CA GLY A 44 1.44 1.61 -18.70
C GLY A 44 0.19 2.50 -18.75
N PHE A 45 -0.03 3.22 -17.66
CA PHE A 45 -1.14 4.16 -17.49
C PHE A 45 -0.79 5.17 -16.38
N ALA A 46 -1.63 6.19 -16.20
CA ALA A 46 -1.49 7.14 -15.10
C ALA A 46 -2.56 6.87 -14.04
N LEU A 47 -2.21 7.10 -12.77
CA LEU A 47 -3.14 7.07 -11.65
C LEU A 47 -2.79 8.17 -10.66
N THR A 48 -3.77 8.55 -9.85
CA THR A 48 -3.59 9.45 -8.71
C THR A 48 -3.35 8.64 -7.43
N MET A 49 -2.43 9.10 -6.59
CA MET A 49 -2.20 8.53 -5.27
C MET A 49 -2.28 9.64 -4.22
N ILE A 50 -3.02 9.40 -3.14
CA ILE A 50 -2.96 10.26 -1.96
C ILE A 50 -2.31 9.53 -0.78
N ALA A 51 -1.53 10.28 0.01
CA ALA A 51 -0.91 9.77 1.22
C ALA A 51 -0.82 10.85 2.31
N PRO A 52 -0.81 10.46 3.60
CA PRO A 52 -0.45 11.39 4.65
C PRO A 52 1.05 11.73 4.58
N ASN A 53 1.46 12.83 5.23
CA ASN A 53 2.88 13.23 5.36
C ASN A 53 3.36 13.40 6.81
N ASN A 54 2.50 13.06 7.78
CA ASN A 54 2.80 13.19 9.21
C ASN A 54 1.96 12.23 10.09
N ARG A 55 1.41 11.16 9.51
CA ARG A 55 0.60 10.16 10.23
C ARG A 55 1.39 8.91 10.57
N TYR A 56 2.15 8.41 9.61
CA TYR A 56 3.00 7.22 9.76
C TYR A 56 4.47 7.61 9.62
N VAL A 57 5.35 6.79 10.19
CA VAL A 57 6.79 7.06 10.14
C VAL A 57 7.28 7.05 8.68
N ASN A 58 7.66 8.22 8.17
CA ASN A 58 8.10 8.45 6.79
C ASN A 58 7.05 8.17 5.69
N ASP A 59 5.75 8.25 5.99
CA ASP A 59 4.66 8.03 5.02
C ASP A 59 4.89 8.71 3.64
N ALA A 60 5.21 10.00 3.61
CA ALA A 60 5.47 10.70 2.34
C ALA A 60 6.63 10.07 1.53
N LYS A 61 7.72 9.67 2.20
CA LYS A 61 8.87 9.01 1.54
C LYS A 61 8.53 7.59 1.08
N VAL A 62 7.71 6.88 1.85
CA VAL A 62 7.21 5.55 1.47
C VAL A 62 6.33 5.65 0.22
N ALA A 63 5.43 6.64 0.16
CA ALA A 63 4.59 6.89 -1.01
C ALA A 63 5.43 7.25 -2.25
N GLN A 64 6.44 8.11 -2.11
CA GLN A 64 7.39 8.44 -3.18
C GLN A 64 8.16 7.19 -3.67
N ALA A 65 8.60 6.33 -2.77
CA ALA A 65 9.27 5.09 -3.12
C ALA A 65 8.32 4.13 -3.87
N ALA A 66 7.07 4.02 -3.44
CA ALA A 66 6.04 3.24 -4.13
C ALA A 66 5.79 3.75 -5.56
N ALA A 67 5.63 5.07 -5.73
CA ALA A 67 5.51 5.70 -7.04
C ALA A 67 6.72 5.41 -7.95
N ALA A 68 7.94 5.48 -7.42
CA ALA A 68 9.16 5.15 -8.15
C ALA A 68 9.30 3.65 -8.47
N MET A 69 8.69 2.76 -7.69
CA MET A 69 8.65 1.33 -7.99
C MET A 69 7.63 1.03 -9.09
N LEU A 70 6.45 1.66 -9.04
CA LEU A 70 5.38 1.53 -10.03
C LEU A 70 5.80 2.09 -11.41
N SER A 71 6.61 3.14 -11.46
CA SER A 71 7.13 3.68 -12.72
C SER A 71 8.00 2.70 -13.50
N LYS A 72 8.63 1.72 -12.83
CA LYS A 72 9.43 0.67 -13.49
C LYS A 72 8.59 -0.28 -14.35
N ILE A 73 7.28 -0.30 -14.15
CA ILE A 73 6.31 -1.05 -14.97
C ILE A 73 5.39 -0.12 -15.77
N GLY A 74 5.78 1.14 -15.97
CA GLY A 74 5.05 2.09 -16.81
C GLY A 74 3.90 2.82 -16.12
N ILE A 75 3.67 2.59 -14.83
CA ILE A 75 2.60 3.29 -14.09
C ILE A 75 3.11 4.65 -13.62
N LYS A 76 2.51 5.73 -14.15
CA LYS A 76 2.79 7.10 -13.73
C LYS A 76 1.87 7.47 -12.57
N VAL A 77 2.46 7.69 -11.40
CA VAL A 77 1.70 8.09 -10.21
C VAL A 77 1.76 9.61 -10.03
N ASP A 78 0.60 10.26 -10.02
CA ASP A 78 0.44 11.63 -9.56
C ASP A 78 0.20 11.62 -8.03
N LEU A 79 1.28 11.80 -7.27
CA LEU A 79 1.28 11.67 -5.82
C LEU A 79 1.01 13.02 -5.14
N LYS A 80 -0.09 13.09 -4.38
CA LYS A 80 -0.41 14.21 -3.49
C LYS A 80 -0.26 13.77 -2.03
N THR A 81 0.63 14.41 -1.30
CA THR A 81 0.78 14.20 0.15
C THR A 81 0.21 15.35 0.96
N MET A 82 -0.47 15.06 2.07
CA MET A 82 -1.07 16.10 2.91
C MET A 82 -1.04 15.74 4.41
N PRO A 83 -1.21 16.71 5.33
CA PRO A 83 -1.31 16.41 6.76
C PRO A 83 -2.50 15.51 7.08
N LYS A 84 -2.37 14.66 8.10
CA LYS A 84 -3.41 13.73 8.60
C LYS A 84 -4.82 14.34 8.64
N ALA A 85 -4.94 15.56 9.18
CA ALA A 85 -6.23 16.23 9.37
C ALA A 85 -6.95 16.53 8.04
N GLN A 86 -6.21 16.78 6.96
CA GLN A 86 -6.75 16.99 5.62
C GLN A 86 -6.87 15.67 4.85
N TYR A 87 -6.03 14.68 5.18
CA TYR A 87 -6.00 13.40 4.50
C TYR A 87 -7.28 12.59 4.67
N TRP A 88 -7.78 12.41 5.90
CA TRP A 88 -8.93 11.54 6.15
C TRP A 88 -10.22 12.00 5.44
N PRO A 89 -10.57 13.30 5.43
CA PRO A 89 -11.70 13.76 4.63
C PRO A 89 -11.60 13.46 3.13
N GLU A 90 -10.40 13.37 2.58
CA GLU A 90 -10.17 13.03 1.16
C GLU A 90 -10.12 11.51 0.95
N PHE A 91 -9.63 10.76 1.93
CA PHE A 91 -9.69 9.30 1.97
C PHE A 91 -11.14 8.80 1.95
N ASP A 92 -12.00 9.37 2.81
CA ASP A 92 -13.42 8.97 2.90
C ASP A 92 -14.22 9.26 1.63
N LYS A 93 -13.77 10.24 0.83
CA LYS A 93 -14.35 10.55 -0.48
C LYS A 93 -13.79 9.70 -1.62
N CYS A 94 -12.84 8.81 -1.33
CA CYS A 94 -12.07 8.08 -2.32
C CYS A 94 -11.43 9.01 -3.38
N ALA A 95 -10.84 10.13 -2.93
CA ALA A 95 -10.37 11.21 -3.82
C ALA A 95 -9.13 10.86 -4.69
N GLY A 96 -8.61 9.63 -4.61
CA GLY A 96 -7.51 9.17 -5.45
C GLY A 96 -7.67 7.68 -5.79
N ASP A 97 -7.05 7.26 -6.89
CA ASP A 97 -7.10 5.87 -7.37
C ASP A 97 -6.35 4.90 -6.43
N MET A 98 -5.32 5.42 -5.74
CA MET A 98 -4.58 4.71 -4.70
C MET A 98 -4.53 5.52 -3.41
N LEU A 99 -4.83 4.86 -2.29
CA LEU A 99 -4.97 5.48 -0.98
C LEU A 99 -4.01 4.80 0.01
N MET A 100 -3.18 5.55 0.74
CA MET A 100 -2.31 4.98 1.77
C MET A 100 -3.08 4.76 3.09
N ILE A 101 -3.10 3.54 3.58
CA ILE A 101 -3.68 3.20 4.88
C ILE A 101 -2.74 2.33 5.70
N GLY A 102 -2.89 2.43 7.01
CA GLY A 102 -2.25 1.59 8.01
C GLY A 102 -3.20 1.42 9.18
N TRP A 103 -3.19 0.23 9.77
CA TRP A 103 -4.14 -0.21 10.79
C TRP A 103 -3.41 -0.86 11.96
N HIS A 104 -4.02 -0.77 13.14
CA HIS A 104 -3.62 -1.52 14.32
C HIS A 104 -4.85 -2.27 14.81
N SER A 105 -4.74 -3.57 15.03
CA SER A 105 -5.87 -4.39 15.45
C SER A 105 -6.19 -4.15 16.92
N ASP A 106 -7.48 -4.01 17.23
CA ASP A 106 -7.97 -3.77 18.59
C ASP A 106 -7.98 -5.05 19.46
N THR A 107 -7.93 -6.22 18.82
CA THR A 107 -8.14 -7.52 19.48
C THR A 107 -6.95 -8.46 19.40
N GLU A 108 -5.87 -8.04 18.73
CA GLU A 108 -4.73 -8.91 18.40
C GLU A 108 -5.10 -10.16 17.56
N ASP A 109 -6.26 -10.12 16.90
CA ASP A 109 -6.75 -11.14 15.97
C ASP A 109 -6.62 -10.65 14.51
N SER A 110 -6.26 -11.55 13.60
CA SER A 110 -6.17 -11.26 12.17
C SER A 110 -7.52 -10.91 11.55
N ALA A 111 -8.63 -11.39 12.12
CA ALA A 111 -9.98 -11.11 11.65
C ALA A 111 -10.30 -9.61 11.65
N ASN A 112 -9.79 -8.85 12.62
CA ASN A 112 -10.00 -7.39 12.70
C ASN A 112 -9.47 -6.67 11.44
N PHE A 113 -8.30 -7.05 10.91
CA PHE A 113 -7.79 -6.44 9.68
C PHE A 113 -8.70 -6.74 8.49
N ASN A 114 -9.19 -7.97 8.39
CA ASN A 114 -10.05 -8.39 7.29
C ASN A 114 -11.38 -7.61 7.31
N GLU A 115 -12.01 -7.52 8.47
CA GLU A 115 -13.25 -6.78 8.70
C GLU A 115 -13.11 -5.30 8.31
N PHE A 116 -12.08 -4.61 8.81
CA PHE A 116 -11.98 -3.15 8.64
C PHE A 116 -11.26 -2.69 7.37
N LEU A 117 -10.42 -3.53 6.75
CA LEU A 117 -9.66 -3.12 5.56
C LEU A 117 -10.13 -3.76 4.25
N THR A 118 -10.89 -4.85 4.28
CA THR A 118 -11.27 -5.58 3.07
C THR A 118 -12.77 -5.76 2.89
N MET A 119 -13.54 -5.76 3.98
CA MET A 119 -15.00 -5.81 3.95
C MET A 119 -15.56 -4.40 4.03
N THR A 120 -15.38 -3.63 2.96
CA THR A 120 -15.98 -2.28 2.79
C THR A 120 -17.01 -2.30 1.69
#